data_AF-A0A2C5XYH7-F1
#
_entry.id   AF-A0A2C5XYH7-F1
#
_cell.length_a   1.000
_cell.length_b   1.000
_cell.length_c   1.000
_cell.angle_alpha   90.00
_cell.angle_beta   90.00
_cell.angle_gamma   90.00
#
_symmetry.space_group_name_H-M   'P 1'
#
loop_
_entity.id
_entity.type
_entity.pdbx_description
1 polymer ?
#
loop_
_entity_poly.entity_id
_entity_poly.type
_entity_poly.pdbx_seq_one_letter_code
_entity_poly.pdbx_strand_id
1 'polypeptide(L)'
;MAFDDEDNPACQSAQEAEALVDVADDDVPNYELFASMLNKKGVSSKSIRRGEKDFESHGTRAQSNALESSRQALEEVLSFTRTHRTDTWTRGWLFPAWWEQHGTEKEAQDAWLKHRVVVVEHDKGNWVKDTGRTVPGNKAESGVGKLWLLPEEALFLVERGTLHLWWPDLALEKLLPGAGGTSFGPDDYDAGLPLSLEAAYCMLVGYDDEMGKTSLPKYQVYAHLKRAGYHVLRAPPLEAPDEAPQATSSLWQWLLSLAPWTQQTHCKASFGPLVSPGLYRSYRSIYPQLAIITRHVPTFQGPAKRLPQEPFRVHYHVWKPGGAPFSKRNPRKPDFRIAVADMSDSGLPTLEQIDGLLSSTPADGPGEEMQQPGRLYQRLKHGYRNVVVAIVDRGLVNFMRFSEAAFGQETLFDGFDAKSCAPQSGKRSGHGARGRGRGRGRGRGRGRK
;
A
#
# COMPACT_ATOMS: atom_id res chain seq x y z
N MET A 1 13.00 28.78 -36.06
CA MET A 1 13.06 28.40 -34.64
C MET A 1 12.32 29.45 -33.85
N ALA A 2 11.16 29.08 -33.34
CA ALA A 2 10.45 29.77 -32.27
C ALA A 2 9.79 28.64 -31.49
N PHE A 3 10.29 28.40 -30.28
CA PHE A 3 9.68 27.49 -29.32
C PHE A 3 8.55 28.30 -28.68
N ASP A 4 7.31 28.10 -29.14
CA ASP A 4 6.12 28.56 -28.44
C ASP A 4 5.79 27.51 -27.37
N ASP A 5 6.25 27.80 -26.15
CA ASP A 5 5.71 27.25 -24.92
C ASP A 5 4.29 27.81 -24.75
N GLU A 6 3.28 27.15 -25.31
CA GLU A 6 1.90 27.34 -24.85
C GLU A 6 1.68 26.56 -23.56
N ASP A 7 1.84 27.29 -22.46
CA ASP A 7 1.27 27.02 -21.16
C ASP A 7 -0.15 26.45 -21.27
N ASN A 8 -0.35 25.25 -20.71
CA ASN A 8 -1.67 24.74 -20.37
C ASN A 8 -1.90 24.92 -18.86
N PRO A 9 -2.48 26.04 -18.39
CA PRO A 9 -2.86 26.20 -17.00
C PRO A 9 -4.24 25.58 -16.79
N ALA A 10 -4.31 24.25 -16.79
CA ALA A 10 -5.29 23.58 -15.94
C ALA A 10 -4.69 23.50 -14.53
N CYS A 11 -4.57 24.66 -13.89
CA CYS A 11 -4.30 24.78 -12.47
C CYS A 11 -5.45 24.12 -11.70
N GLN A 12 -5.33 22.83 -11.45
CA GLN A 12 -5.60 22.34 -10.11
C GLN A 12 -4.60 23.06 -9.19
N SER A 13 -5.13 23.69 -8.16
CA SER A 13 -4.49 24.54 -7.17
C SER A 13 -2.99 24.25 -6.99
N ALA A 14 -2.13 25.21 -7.37
CA ALA A 14 -0.74 25.26 -6.92
C ALA A 14 -0.64 25.26 -5.37
N GLN A 15 -1.73 25.62 -4.69
CA GLN A 15 -1.90 25.45 -3.24
C GLN A 15 -1.89 23.99 -2.76
N GLU A 16 -2.29 23.00 -3.58
CA GLU A 16 -2.26 21.58 -3.18
C GLU A 16 -0.89 20.93 -3.44
N ALA A 17 -0.13 21.41 -4.42
CA ALA A 17 1.23 20.94 -4.66
C ALA A 17 2.23 21.50 -3.64
N GLU A 18 2.10 22.78 -3.26
CA GLU A 18 2.87 23.33 -2.12
C GLU A 18 2.43 22.72 -0.79
N ALA A 19 1.13 22.45 -0.58
CA ALA A 19 0.66 21.78 0.64
C ALA A 19 1.06 20.30 0.75
N LEU A 20 1.57 19.67 -0.31
CA LEU A 20 2.10 18.30 -0.25
C LEU A 20 3.62 18.25 -0.04
N VAL A 21 4.33 19.36 -0.33
CA VAL A 21 5.77 19.50 -0.06
C VAL A 21 6.00 20.06 1.34
N ASP A 22 5.11 20.92 1.85
CA ASP A 22 5.17 21.52 3.19
C ASP A 22 4.73 20.55 4.33
N VAL A 23 4.41 19.28 4.00
CA VAL A 23 4.08 18.22 4.98
C VAL A 23 5.31 17.35 5.31
N ALA A 24 6.42 17.55 4.59
CA ALA A 24 7.66 16.80 4.80
C ALA A 24 8.67 17.51 5.71
N ASP A 25 8.46 18.78 6.06
CA ASP A 25 9.33 19.52 6.98
C ASP A 25 8.87 19.28 8.43
N ASP A 26 9.49 18.27 9.07
CA ASP A 26 9.62 18.07 10.51
C ASP A 26 8.62 18.81 11.40
N ASP A 27 7.38 18.30 11.48
CA ASP A 27 6.47 18.57 12.59
C ASP A 27 7.08 17.99 13.87
N VAL A 28 8.01 18.72 14.50
CA VAL A 28 8.53 18.36 15.81
C VAL A 28 7.34 18.28 16.77
N PRO A 29 7.09 17.13 17.42
CA PRO A 29 5.94 16.98 18.30
C PRO A 29 5.97 18.03 19.41
N ASN A 30 4.85 18.73 19.63
CA ASN A 30 4.75 19.64 20.76
C ASN A 30 4.62 18.84 22.06
N TYR A 31 5.73 18.72 22.80
CA TYR A 31 5.83 17.94 24.03
C TYR A 31 4.99 18.50 25.18
N GLU A 32 4.70 19.81 25.22
CA GLU A 32 3.85 20.41 26.25
C GLU A 32 2.40 19.91 26.14
N LEU A 33 1.89 19.79 24.92
CA LEU A 33 0.57 19.19 24.67
C LEU A 33 0.56 17.73 25.10
N PHE A 34 1.61 16.97 24.80
CA PHE A 34 1.71 15.57 25.17
C PHE A 34 1.78 15.37 26.69
N ALA A 35 2.61 16.15 27.40
CA ALA A 35 2.67 16.17 28.86
C ALA A 35 1.29 16.50 29.49
N SER A 36 0.55 17.45 28.90
CA SER A 36 -0.79 17.80 29.37
C SER A 36 -1.81 16.64 29.26
N MET A 37 -1.63 15.73 28.29
CA MET A 37 -2.49 14.55 28.14
C MET A 37 -2.22 13.47 29.22
N LEU A 38 -1.00 13.41 29.75
CA LEU A 38 -0.65 12.48 30.84
C LEU A 38 -1.31 12.91 32.16
N ASN A 39 -1.40 14.23 32.39
CA ASN A 39 -1.80 14.81 33.67
C ASN A 39 -3.31 15.09 33.83
N LYS A 40 -4.15 14.99 32.78
CA LYS A 40 -5.59 15.30 32.86
C LYS A 40 -6.50 14.30 32.14
N LYS A 41 -7.57 13.87 32.83
CA LYS A 41 -8.76 13.26 32.20
C LYS A 41 -9.56 14.37 31.48
N GLY A 42 -9.49 14.43 30.15
CA GLY A 42 -10.43 15.23 29.32
C GLY A 42 -9.89 16.53 28.73
N VAL A 43 -8.71 16.53 28.11
CA VAL A 43 -8.21 17.69 27.36
C VAL A 43 -8.65 17.60 25.89
N SER A 44 -9.35 18.63 25.43
CA SER A 44 -9.75 18.84 24.03
C SER A 44 -8.52 19.11 23.16
N SER A 45 -8.41 18.40 22.04
CA SER A 45 -7.39 18.56 21.00
C SER A 45 -7.55 19.90 20.25
N LYS A 46 -7.28 21.02 20.91
CA LYS A 46 -7.10 22.28 20.20
C LYS A 46 -5.68 22.33 19.65
N SER A 47 -5.58 22.15 18.33
CA SER A 47 -4.40 22.51 17.55
C SER A 47 -4.03 23.97 17.84
N ILE A 48 -2.81 24.19 18.30
CA ILE A 48 -2.24 25.53 18.53
C ILE A 48 -1.86 26.09 17.15
N ARG A 49 -2.12 27.38 16.94
CA ARG A 49 -1.82 28.08 15.67
C ARG A 49 -0.31 28.18 15.44
N ARG A 50 0.12 27.86 14.22
CA ARG A 50 1.47 28.05 13.67
C ARG A 50 1.82 29.55 13.70
N GLY A 51 2.97 29.88 14.29
CA GLY A 51 3.66 31.15 14.09
C GLY A 51 3.45 32.22 15.16
N GLU A 52 4.34 32.26 16.14
CA GLU A 52 4.84 33.53 16.68
C GLU A 52 6.34 33.53 16.39
N LYS A 53 6.70 34.21 15.30
CA LYS A 53 8.03 34.14 14.67
C LYS A 53 8.86 35.34 15.13
N ASP A 54 9.04 35.49 16.43
CA ASP A 54 9.79 36.59 17.04
C ASP A 54 11.21 36.12 17.35
N PHE A 55 12.10 36.21 16.35
CA PHE A 55 13.52 35.83 16.44
C PHE A 55 14.44 36.93 16.99
N GLU A 56 13.88 38.06 17.45
CA GLU A 56 14.68 39.12 18.05
C GLU A 56 14.84 38.88 19.56
N SER A 57 16.06 39.06 20.07
CA SER A 57 16.35 38.97 21.50
C SER A 57 15.75 40.17 22.24
N HIS A 58 14.46 40.09 22.57
CA HIS A 58 13.86 41.06 23.48
C HIS A 58 14.50 40.91 24.87
N GLY A 59 14.71 42.04 25.58
CA GLY A 59 15.34 42.08 26.92
C GLY A 59 14.54 41.38 28.04
N THR A 60 13.54 40.58 27.67
CA THR A 60 12.69 39.77 28.54
C THR A 60 13.11 38.30 28.44
N ARG A 61 13.26 37.61 29.59
CA ARG A 61 13.57 36.16 29.67
C ARG A 61 12.44 35.24 29.18
N ALA A 62 11.47 35.75 28.43
CA ALA A 62 10.31 35.00 27.95
C ALA A 62 10.69 33.83 27.03
N GLN A 63 11.62 34.07 26.09
CA GLN A 63 12.11 33.02 25.17
C GLN A 63 12.88 31.91 25.92
N SER A 64 13.76 32.28 26.86
CA SER A 64 14.50 31.30 27.65
C SER A 64 13.56 30.45 28.51
N ASN A 65 12.54 31.07 29.09
CA ASN A 65 11.55 30.37 29.92
C ASN A 65 10.68 29.43 29.08
N ALA A 66 10.29 29.83 27.86
CA ALA A 66 9.54 28.97 26.94
C ALA A 66 10.38 27.75 26.49
N LEU A 67 11.66 27.95 26.19
CA LEU A 67 12.58 26.85 25.86
C LEU A 67 12.80 25.91 27.04
N GLU A 68 12.94 26.44 28.24
CA GLU A 68 13.12 25.65 29.46
C GLU A 68 11.85 24.87 29.83
N SER A 69 10.67 25.48 29.66
CA SER A 69 9.36 24.80 29.76
C SER A 69 9.25 23.64 28.78
N SER A 70 9.59 23.86 27.51
CA SER A 70 9.56 22.80 26.49
C SER A 70 10.55 21.67 26.79
N ARG A 71 11.73 21.98 27.36
CA ARG A 71 12.72 20.96 27.78
C ARG A 71 12.21 20.13 28.96
N GLN A 72 11.66 20.78 29.98
CA GLN A 72 11.07 20.09 31.13
C GLN A 72 9.90 19.21 30.71
N ALA A 73 9.03 19.70 29.83
CA ALA A 73 7.94 18.90 29.27
C ALA A 73 8.44 17.66 28.51
N LEU A 74 9.52 17.80 27.74
CA LEU A 74 10.15 16.66 27.07
C LEU A 74 10.70 15.64 28.08
N GLU A 75 11.42 16.09 29.11
CA GLU A 75 11.96 15.23 30.17
C GLU A 75 10.85 14.50 30.94
N GLU A 76 9.74 15.19 31.26
CA GLU A 76 8.55 14.58 31.88
C GLU A 76 7.96 13.49 30.98
N VAL A 77 7.83 13.77 29.68
CA VAL A 77 7.29 12.82 28.71
C VAL A 77 8.21 11.60 28.52
N LEU A 78 9.53 11.80 28.49
CA LEU A 78 10.49 10.70 28.38
C LEU A 78 10.61 9.87 29.66
N SER A 79 10.45 10.51 30.84
CA SER A 79 10.48 9.81 32.12
C SER A 79 9.20 9.02 32.43
N PHE A 80 8.10 9.28 31.70
CA PHE A 80 6.85 8.55 31.87
C PHE A 80 7.02 7.05 31.55
N THR A 81 6.86 6.21 32.59
CA THR A 81 6.90 4.76 32.43
C THR A 81 5.62 4.26 31.77
N ARG A 82 5.76 3.70 30.57
CA ARG A 82 4.63 3.10 29.85
C ARG A 82 4.22 1.82 30.54
N THR A 83 3.08 1.85 31.22
CA THR A 83 2.47 0.68 31.87
C THR A 83 1.24 0.21 31.10
N HIS A 84 0.95 -1.10 31.19
CA HIS A 84 -0.28 -1.64 30.62
C HIS A 84 -1.51 -1.00 31.28
N ARG A 85 -2.49 -0.60 30.48
CA ARG A 85 -3.78 -0.11 30.99
C ARG A 85 -4.51 -1.26 31.65
N THR A 86 -4.71 -1.20 32.95
CA THR A 86 -5.18 -2.28 33.84
C THR A 86 -6.42 -3.05 33.36
N ASP A 87 -7.30 -2.44 32.56
CA ASP A 87 -8.58 -3.03 32.14
C ASP A 87 -8.64 -3.43 30.64
N THR A 88 -7.60 -3.17 29.85
CA THR A 88 -7.66 -3.35 28.38
C THR A 88 -6.59 -4.25 27.78
N TRP A 89 -5.74 -4.85 28.61
CA TRP A 89 -4.71 -5.76 28.12
C TRP A 89 -5.23 -7.21 28.11
N THR A 90 -4.66 -7.99 27.20
CA THR A 90 -4.94 -9.41 27.07
C THR A 90 -3.66 -10.20 27.31
N ARG A 91 -3.75 -11.34 28.00
CA ARG A 91 -2.63 -12.27 28.13
C ARG A 91 -2.42 -13.09 26.85
N GLY A 92 -1.17 -13.19 26.40
CA GLY A 92 -0.74 -14.10 25.35
C GLY A 92 0.34 -15.05 25.84
N TRP A 93 0.27 -16.31 25.42
CA TRP A 93 1.25 -17.34 25.78
C TRP A 93 2.10 -17.72 24.57
N LEU A 94 3.41 -17.74 24.74
CA LEU A 94 4.37 -18.07 23.68
C LEU A 94 4.65 -19.58 23.62
N PHE A 95 4.31 -20.20 22.50
CA PHE A 95 4.42 -21.63 22.23
C PHE A 95 5.11 -21.90 20.88
N PRO A 96 6.45 -21.75 20.81
CA PRO A 96 7.18 -21.86 19.54
C PRO A 96 7.23 -23.29 19.00
N ALA A 97 7.37 -24.29 19.88
CA ALA A 97 7.53 -25.70 19.51
C ALA A 97 6.19 -26.48 19.43
N TRP A 98 5.05 -25.81 19.59
CA TRP A 98 3.76 -26.51 19.70
C TRP A 98 3.37 -27.27 18.43
N TRP A 99 3.70 -26.69 17.27
CA TRP A 99 3.42 -27.28 15.95
C TRP A 99 4.29 -28.49 15.62
N GLU A 100 5.42 -28.69 16.29
CA GLU A 100 6.26 -29.89 16.10
C GLU A 100 5.56 -31.14 16.62
N GLN A 101 4.77 -30.98 17.70
CA GLN A 101 4.06 -32.08 18.36
C GLN A 101 2.65 -32.29 17.78
N HIS A 102 2.01 -31.21 17.29
CA HIS A 102 0.61 -31.22 16.82
C HIS A 102 0.55 -30.94 15.31
N GLY A 103 1.29 -31.73 14.53
CA GLY A 103 1.31 -31.64 13.07
C GLY A 103 -0.07 -31.89 12.48
N THR A 104 -0.84 -30.83 12.24
CA THR A 104 -2.13 -30.94 11.56
C THR A 104 -1.93 -31.00 10.05
N GLU A 105 -2.47 -32.04 9.39
CA GLU A 105 -2.60 -32.16 7.93
C GLU A 105 -3.51 -31.06 7.30
N LYS A 106 -3.95 -30.07 8.09
CA LYS A 106 -4.90 -29.01 7.72
C LYS A 106 -4.21 -27.76 7.17
N GLU A 107 -3.09 -27.91 6.46
CA GLU A 107 -2.38 -26.82 5.78
C GLU A 107 -3.24 -26.15 4.68
N ALA A 108 -4.28 -26.84 4.21
CA ALA A 108 -5.14 -26.38 3.11
C ALA A 108 -5.94 -25.08 3.39
N GLN A 109 -6.12 -24.68 4.66
CA GLN A 109 -6.93 -23.49 5.01
C GLN A 109 -6.11 -22.25 5.41
N ASP A 110 -4.92 -22.43 5.98
CA ASP A 110 -4.06 -21.31 6.39
C ASP A 110 -2.59 -21.69 6.15
N ALA A 111 -2.00 -21.13 5.09
CA ALA A 111 -0.62 -21.41 4.69
C ALA A 111 0.42 -21.01 5.76
N TRP A 112 0.06 -20.11 6.68
CA TRP A 112 0.95 -19.61 7.73
C TRP A 112 0.63 -20.16 9.12
N LEU A 113 -0.18 -21.22 9.22
CA LEU A 113 -0.65 -21.77 10.49
C LEU A 113 0.51 -22.09 11.45
N LYS A 114 1.52 -22.81 10.97
CA LYS A 114 2.71 -23.23 11.74
C LYS A 114 3.61 -22.09 12.19
N HIS A 115 3.53 -20.92 11.54
CA HIS A 115 4.30 -19.75 11.93
C HIS A 115 3.65 -18.95 13.06
N ARG A 116 2.43 -19.30 13.49
CA ARG A 116 1.74 -18.63 14.58
C ARG A 116 2.20 -19.22 15.91
N VAL A 117 2.90 -18.44 16.72
CA VAL A 117 3.53 -18.95 17.95
C VAL A 117 2.89 -18.43 19.22
N VAL A 118 2.07 -17.39 19.16
CA VAL A 118 1.44 -16.83 20.36
C VAL A 118 -0.06 -17.10 20.37
N VAL A 119 -0.54 -17.76 21.42
CA VAL A 119 -1.97 -18.01 21.65
C VAL A 119 -2.52 -17.00 22.64
N VAL A 120 -3.73 -16.49 22.37
CA VAL A 120 -4.37 -15.46 23.17
C VAL A 120 -5.39 -16.08 24.13
N GLU A 121 -5.39 -15.65 25.40
CA GLU A 121 -6.33 -16.15 26.41
C GLU A 121 -7.77 -15.70 26.14
N HIS A 122 -7.94 -14.44 25.75
CA HIS A 122 -9.24 -13.83 25.49
C HIS A 122 -9.24 -12.94 24.23
N ASP A 123 -10.15 -13.20 23.30
CA ASP A 123 -10.24 -12.47 22.04
C ASP A 123 -11.00 -11.13 22.18
N LYS A 124 -10.67 -10.35 23.21
CA LYS A 124 -11.30 -9.06 23.51
C LYS A 124 -10.51 -7.92 22.85
N GLY A 125 -11.14 -7.22 21.92
CA GLY A 125 -10.63 -5.95 21.39
C GLY A 125 -10.90 -5.74 19.91
N ASN A 126 -10.85 -4.47 19.48
CA ASN A 126 -11.04 -4.10 18.09
C ASN A 126 -9.91 -4.58 17.16
N TRP A 127 -8.71 -4.82 17.70
CA TRP A 127 -7.54 -5.32 16.98
C TRP A 127 -7.73 -6.76 16.46
N VAL A 128 -8.64 -7.53 17.07
CA VAL A 128 -8.95 -8.89 16.62
C VAL A 128 -9.56 -8.89 15.21
N LYS A 129 -10.08 -7.75 14.71
CA LYS A 129 -10.68 -7.69 13.37
C LYS A 129 -9.68 -7.89 12.24
N ASP A 130 -8.43 -7.48 12.41
CA ASP A 130 -7.42 -7.51 11.35
C ASP A 130 -6.12 -8.24 11.73
N THR A 131 -6.01 -8.70 12.98
CA THR A 131 -4.85 -9.45 13.48
C THR A 131 -5.26 -10.84 13.98
N GLY A 132 -4.38 -11.83 13.80
CA GLY A 132 -4.53 -13.20 14.28
C GLY A 132 -5.54 -14.06 13.51
N ARG A 133 -5.44 -15.39 13.65
CA ARG A 133 -6.41 -16.34 13.11
C ARG A 133 -6.76 -17.41 14.14
N THR A 134 -8.01 -17.81 14.15
CA THR A 134 -8.50 -18.90 14.98
C THR A 134 -8.22 -20.23 14.30
N VAL A 135 -7.61 -21.17 15.02
CA VAL A 135 -7.30 -22.50 14.47
C VAL A 135 -8.59 -23.31 14.34
N PRO A 136 -8.96 -23.76 13.11
CA PRO A 136 -10.16 -24.56 12.90
C PRO A 136 -9.91 -26.02 13.28
N GLY A 137 -10.86 -26.64 13.99
CA GLY A 137 -10.76 -28.06 14.33
C GLY A 137 -11.77 -28.50 15.39
N ASN A 138 -11.52 -29.69 15.96
CA ASN A 138 -12.35 -30.20 17.03
C ASN A 138 -12.01 -29.47 18.34
N LYS A 139 -13.03 -28.94 19.04
CA LYS A 139 -12.84 -28.17 20.29
C LYS A 139 -12.28 -29.00 21.46
N ALA A 140 -12.19 -30.32 21.29
CA ALA A 140 -11.57 -31.21 22.25
C ALA A 140 -10.04 -31.14 22.23
N GLU A 141 -9.44 -30.71 21.11
CA GLU A 141 -7.99 -30.52 20.99
C GLU A 141 -7.57 -29.18 21.62
N SER A 142 -6.54 -29.21 22.44
CA SER A 142 -5.98 -28.03 23.10
C SER A 142 -5.49 -27.00 22.08
N GLY A 143 -5.79 -25.72 22.28
CA GLY A 143 -5.42 -24.64 21.36
C GLY A 143 -6.33 -24.45 20.13
N VAL A 144 -7.18 -25.43 19.82
CA VAL A 144 -8.16 -25.31 18.73
C VAL A 144 -9.32 -24.41 19.14
N GLY A 145 -9.77 -23.56 18.22
CA GLY A 145 -10.79 -22.55 18.52
C GLY A 145 -10.29 -21.34 19.33
N LYS A 146 -8.98 -21.27 19.62
CA LYS A 146 -8.31 -20.08 20.19
C LYS A 146 -7.67 -19.24 19.09
N LEU A 147 -7.46 -17.95 19.36
CA LEU A 147 -6.78 -17.03 18.44
C LEU A 147 -5.27 -17.17 18.56
N TRP A 148 -4.62 -17.39 17.42
CA TRP A 148 -3.17 -17.49 17.31
C TRP A 148 -2.62 -16.33 16.47
N LEU A 149 -1.52 -15.75 16.94
CA LEU A 149 -0.84 -14.60 16.36
C LEU A 149 0.48 -15.01 15.71
N LEU A 150 0.79 -14.37 14.59
CA LEU A 150 2.14 -14.37 14.01
C LEU A 150 3.11 -13.58 14.90
N PRO A 151 4.43 -13.80 14.78
CA PRO A 151 5.43 -13.08 15.56
C PRO A 151 5.35 -11.55 15.43
N GLU A 152 5.22 -11.03 14.20
CA GLU A 152 5.07 -9.58 13.95
C GLU A 152 3.76 -9.01 14.52
N GLU A 153 2.69 -9.82 14.50
CA GLU A 153 1.39 -9.47 15.06
C GLU A 153 1.47 -9.36 16.59
N ALA A 154 2.08 -10.35 17.23
CA ALA A 154 2.26 -10.39 18.67
C ALA A 154 3.18 -9.26 19.15
N LEU A 155 4.35 -9.09 18.52
CA LEU A 155 5.32 -8.06 18.89
C LEU A 155 4.73 -6.66 18.78
N PHE A 156 3.94 -6.39 17.74
CA PHE A 156 3.24 -5.11 17.58
C PHE A 156 2.22 -4.85 18.70
N LEU A 157 1.49 -5.88 19.14
CA LEU A 157 0.52 -5.74 20.22
C LEU A 157 1.19 -5.58 21.59
N VAL A 158 2.38 -6.18 21.78
CA VAL A 158 3.22 -5.98 22.97
C VAL A 158 3.72 -4.54 23.02
N GLU A 159 4.29 -4.01 21.94
CA GLU A 159 4.75 -2.61 21.88
C GLU A 159 3.62 -1.60 22.10
N ARG A 160 2.42 -1.92 21.62
CA ARG A 160 1.23 -1.09 21.84
C ARG A 160 0.73 -1.14 23.29
N GLY A 161 1.18 -2.11 24.08
CA GLY A 161 0.70 -2.34 25.45
C GLY A 161 -0.68 -3.01 25.52
N THR A 162 -1.16 -3.60 24.43
CA THR A 162 -2.43 -4.34 24.37
C THR A 162 -2.30 -5.82 24.70
N LEU A 163 -1.13 -6.40 24.46
CA LEU A 163 -0.82 -7.80 24.76
C LEU A 163 0.26 -7.85 25.84
N HIS A 164 0.03 -8.62 26.88
CA HIS A 164 1.05 -8.99 27.87
C HIS A 164 1.51 -10.41 27.55
N LEU A 165 2.77 -10.57 27.15
CA LEU A 165 3.32 -11.83 26.66
C LEU A 165 3.96 -12.64 27.79
N TRP A 166 3.68 -13.94 27.84
CA TRP A 166 4.13 -14.85 28.89
C TRP A 166 4.80 -16.08 28.30
N TRP A 167 5.86 -16.54 28.96
CA TRP A 167 6.46 -17.85 28.75
C TRP A 167 5.76 -18.88 29.63
N PRO A 168 5.24 -19.98 29.05
CA PRO A 168 4.46 -20.96 29.80
C PRO A 168 5.36 -21.97 30.53
N ASP A 169 5.07 -22.21 31.81
CA ASP A 169 5.66 -23.35 32.56
C ASP A 169 4.74 -24.58 32.56
N LEU A 170 3.47 -24.37 32.22
CA LEU A 170 2.45 -25.41 32.11
C LEU A 170 2.12 -25.70 30.65
N ALA A 171 1.67 -26.93 30.39
CA ALA A 171 1.15 -27.31 29.07
C ALA A 171 -0.09 -26.49 28.71
N LEU A 172 -0.28 -26.26 27.40
CA LEU A 172 -1.37 -25.46 26.84
C LEU A 172 -2.75 -25.87 27.36
N GLU A 173 -2.98 -27.16 27.58
CA GLU A 173 -4.27 -27.71 28.05
C GLU A 173 -4.63 -27.23 29.46
N LYS A 174 -3.62 -27.06 30.32
CA LYS A 174 -3.78 -26.58 31.69
C LYS A 174 -3.94 -25.07 31.74
N LEU A 175 -3.21 -24.36 30.87
CA LEU A 175 -3.26 -22.89 30.79
C LEU A 175 -4.54 -22.37 30.16
N LEU A 176 -5.06 -23.09 29.18
CA LEU A 176 -6.30 -22.77 28.50
C LEU A 176 -7.21 -24.00 28.48
N PRO A 177 -7.81 -24.35 29.63
CA PRO A 177 -8.83 -25.38 29.64
C PRO A 177 -9.98 -24.93 28.72
N GLY A 178 -10.76 -25.89 28.21
CA GLY A 178 -11.95 -25.61 27.40
C GLY A 178 -12.99 -24.73 28.12
N ALA A 179 -14.23 -24.72 27.62
CA ALA A 179 -15.30 -23.91 28.18
C ALA A 179 -15.56 -24.26 29.68
N GLY A 180 -14.93 -23.50 30.59
CA GLY A 180 -15.02 -23.71 32.05
C GLY A 180 -13.70 -23.58 32.83
N GLY A 181 -12.56 -23.32 32.19
CA GLY A 181 -11.27 -23.15 32.88
C GLY A 181 -11.18 -21.92 33.79
N THR A 182 -10.49 -22.07 34.93
CA THR A 182 -10.10 -20.96 35.80
C THR A 182 -9.20 -20.00 35.03
N SER A 183 -9.64 -18.76 34.84
CA SER A 183 -8.77 -17.70 34.33
C SER A 183 -7.68 -17.44 35.38
N PHE A 184 -6.41 -17.58 34.99
CA PHE A 184 -5.28 -17.28 35.86
C PHE A 184 -5.31 -15.79 36.20
N GLY A 185 -5.16 -15.45 37.48
CA GLY A 185 -5.13 -14.06 37.94
C GLY A 185 -3.99 -13.27 37.28
N PRO A 186 -4.03 -11.94 37.25
CA PRO A 186 -3.02 -11.11 36.57
C PRO A 186 -1.57 -11.42 36.96
N ASP A 187 -1.34 -11.80 38.22
CA ASP A 187 -0.02 -12.07 38.83
C ASP A 187 0.19 -13.55 39.19
N ASP A 188 -0.31 -14.46 38.34
CA ASP A 188 -0.19 -15.90 38.59
C ASP A 188 1.12 -16.46 38.03
N TYR A 189 2.20 -16.27 38.77
CA TYR A 189 3.55 -16.70 38.40
C TYR A 189 3.74 -18.22 38.42
N ASP A 190 2.81 -18.98 39.01
CA ASP A 190 2.83 -20.44 38.98
C ASP A 190 2.44 -20.98 37.58
N ALA A 191 1.80 -20.15 36.76
CA ALA A 191 1.43 -20.49 35.39
C ALA A 191 2.56 -20.25 34.38
N GLY A 192 3.48 -19.32 34.68
CA GLY A 192 4.62 -19.00 33.83
C GLY A 192 5.26 -17.64 34.13
N LEU A 193 6.17 -17.24 33.26
CA LEU A 193 6.99 -16.04 33.43
C LEU A 193 6.53 -14.91 32.48
N PRO A 194 6.19 -13.70 32.96
CA PRO A 194 5.93 -12.57 32.09
C PRO A 194 7.22 -12.13 31.37
N LEU A 195 7.12 -11.91 30.06
CA LEU A 195 8.25 -11.48 29.24
C LEU A 195 8.33 -9.95 29.17
N SER A 196 9.55 -9.42 29.33
CA SER A 196 9.83 -8.02 29.03
C SER A 196 9.72 -7.75 27.53
N LEU A 197 9.64 -6.47 27.14
CA LEU A 197 9.67 -6.08 25.73
C LEU A 197 10.95 -6.57 25.05
N GLU A 198 12.09 -6.44 25.71
CA GLU A 198 13.39 -6.91 25.21
C GLU A 198 13.38 -8.43 25.02
N ALA A 199 12.84 -9.18 25.99
CA ALA A 199 12.71 -10.63 25.86
C ALA A 199 11.78 -11.01 24.72
N ALA A 200 10.65 -10.31 24.53
CA ALA A 200 9.75 -10.54 23.41
C ALA A 200 10.46 -10.33 22.05
N TYR A 201 11.30 -9.30 21.95
CA TYR A 201 12.15 -9.05 20.78
C TYR A 201 13.13 -10.21 20.54
N CYS A 202 13.84 -10.66 21.58
CA CYS A 202 14.77 -11.79 21.46
C CYS A 202 14.09 -13.09 21.03
N MET A 203 12.83 -13.30 21.44
CA MET A 203 12.11 -14.54 21.15
C MET A 203 11.41 -14.54 19.79
N LEU A 204 10.87 -13.40 19.35
CA LEU A 204 10.06 -13.29 18.14
C LEU A 204 10.83 -12.77 16.93
N VAL A 205 11.96 -12.07 17.13
CA VAL A 205 12.82 -11.56 16.06
C VAL A 205 13.95 -12.55 15.78
N GLY A 206 14.18 -12.85 14.51
CA GLY A 206 15.23 -13.78 14.07
C GLY A 206 15.45 -13.74 12.57
N TYR A 207 16.05 -14.79 12.01
CA TYR A 207 16.23 -14.92 10.58
C TYR A 207 14.93 -15.37 9.89
N ASP A 208 14.83 -15.10 8.59
CA ASP A 208 13.61 -15.35 7.81
C ASP A 208 13.29 -16.84 7.63
N ASP A 209 14.31 -17.71 7.69
CA ASP A 209 14.17 -19.17 7.61
C ASP A 209 13.68 -19.79 8.93
N GLU A 210 13.72 -19.04 10.04
CA GLU A 210 13.33 -19.57 11.35
C GLU A 210 11.81 -19.57 11.53
N MET A 211 11.25 -20.76 11.75
CA MET A 211 9.83 -20.91 12.00
C MET A 211 9.41 -20.15 13.25
N GLY A 212 8.30 -19.43 13.16
CA GLY A 212 7.75 -18.69 14.30
C GLY A 212 8.47 -17.39 14.64
N LYS A 213 9.45 -16.97 13.84
CA LYS A 213 10.10 -15.67 13.97
C LYS A 213 9.86 -14.77 12.75
N THR A 214 10.22 -13.50 12.90
CA THR A 214 10.19 -12.50 11.84
C THR A 214 11.50 -11.74 11.84
N SER A 215 12.02 -11.36 10.67
CA SER A 215 13.17 -10.46 10.61
C SER A 215 12.80 -9.06 11.06
N LEU A 216 13.78 -8.36 11.64
CA LEU A 216 13.60 -7.01 12.15
C LEU A 216 13.10 -6.03 11.06
N PRO A 217 13.61 -6.04 9.82
CA PRO A 217 13.13 -5.16 8.76
C PRO A 217 11.66 -5.42 8.41
N LYS A 218 11.24 -6.69 8.32
CA LYS A 218 9.84 -7.06 8.05
C LYS A 218 8.91 -6.56 9.15
N TYR A 219 9.33 -6.72 10.41
CA TYR A 219 8.59 -6.18 11.55
C TYR A 219 8.48 -4.64 11.51
N GLN A 220 9.57 -3.93 11.22
CA GLN A 220 9.57 -2.47 11.12
C GLN A 220 8.58 -1.97 10.06
N VAL A 221 8.55 -2.62 8.89
CA VAL A 221 7.58 -2.32 7.82
C VAL A 221 6.15 -2.61 8.28
N TYR A 222 5.91 -3.78 8.90
CA TYR A 222 4.61 -4.14 9.44
C TYR A 222 4.11 -3.12 10.46
N ALA A 223 4.94 -2.77 11.44
CA ALA A 223 4.61 -1.82 12.49
C ALA A 223 4.35 -0.41 11.90
N HIS A 224 5.15 0.04 10.94
CA HIS A 224 4.93 1.32 10.24
C HIS A 224 3.56 1.36 9.55
N LEU A 225 3.23 0.34 8.77
CA LEU A 225 1.95 0.26 8.05
C LEU A 225 0.75 0.17 8.99
N LYS A 226 0.86 -0.61 10.07
CA LYS A 226 -0.20 -0.72 11.08
C LYS A 226 -0.42 0.59 11.84
N ARG A 227 0.64 1.33 12.17
CA ARG A 227 0.53 2.67 12.80
C ARG A 227 -0.11 3.69 11.86
N ALA A 228 0.15 3.59 10.56
CA ALA A 228 -0.51 4.40 9.53
C ALA A 228 -1.98 4.00 9.27
N GLY A 229 -2.50 2.96 9.94
CA GLY A 229 -3.90 2.56 9.89
C GLY A 229 -4.25 1.59 8.76
N TYR A 230 -3.27 1.03 8.04
CA TYR A 230 -3.52 0.02 7.02
C TYR A 230 -3.84 -1.34 7.64
N HIS A 231 -4.64 -2.14 6.93
CA HIS A 231 -4.75 -3.57 7.23
C HIS A 231 -3.62 -4.29 6.51
N VAL A 232 -2.90 -5.16 7.23
CA VAL A 232 -1.72 -5.86 6.72
C VAL A 232 -1.85 -7.34 7.04
N LEU A 233 -1.67 -8.18 6.03
CA LEU A 233 -1.61 -9.63 6.18
C LEU A 233 -0.38 -10.16 5.45
N ARG A 234 0.22 -11.23 5.99
CA ARG A 234 1.30 -11.94 5.31
C ARG A 234 0.79 -12.56 4.01
N ALA A 235 1.48 -12.31 2.90
CA ALA A 235 1.16 -12.88 1.60
C ALA A 235 1.34 -14.41 1.67
N PRO A 236 0.44 -15.22 1.07
CA PRO A 236 0.63 -16.67 1.05
C PRO A 236 1.98 -17.01 0.36
N PRO A 237 2.64 -18.10 0.77
CA PRO A 237 3.83 -18.55 0.08
C PRO A 237 3.46 -18.80 -1.39
N LEU A 238 4.28 -18.28 -2.30
CA LEU A 238 4.18 -18.61 -3.72
C LEU A 238 4.27 -20.12 -3.86
N GLU A 239 3.18 -20.74 -4.31
CA GLU A 239 3.19 -22.12 -4.76
C GLU A 239 4.20 -22.19 -5.92
N ALA A 240 5.11 -23.17 -5.87
CA ALA A 240 5.90 -23.49 -7.04
C ALA A 240 4.91 -23.71 -8.18
N PRO A 241 5.15 -23.18 -9.39
CA PRO A 241 4.25 -23.45 -10.49
C PRO A 241 4.19 -24.97 -10.66
N ASP A 242 3.06 -25.57 -10.30
CA ASP A 242 2.63 -26.82 -10.92
C ASP A 242 2.87 -26.60 -12.40
N GLU A 243 3.62 -27.50 -13.06
CA GLU A 243 3.93 -27.43 -14.47
C GLU A 243 2.65 -27.05 -15.21
N ALA A 244 2.52 -25.75 -15.55
CA ALA A 244 1.34 -25.29 -16.24
C ALA A 244 1.28 -26.13 -17.51
N PRO A 245 0.16 -26.79 -17.82
CA PRO A 245 0.07 -27.62 -19.01
C PRO A 245 0.51 -26.74 -20.16
N GLN A 246 1.64 -27.08 -20.78
CA GLN A 246 2.19 -26.32 -21.89
C GLN A 246 1.04 -26.13 -22.85
N ALA A 247 0.64 -24.88 -23.07
CA ALA A 247 -0.42 -24.57 -24.01
C ALA A 247 0.05 -25.13 -25.35
N THR A 248 -0.45 -26.32 -25.71
CA THR A 248 -0.21 -26.90 -27.00
C THR A 248 -0.88 -25.94 -27.95
N SER A 249 -0.06 -25.20 -28.70
CA SER A 249 -0.58 -24.34 -29.74
C SER A 249 -1.48 -25.20 -30.60
N SER A 250 -2.78 -24.88 -30.61
CA SER A 250 -3.72 -25.70 -31.37
C SER A 250 -3.30 -25.63 -32.84
N LEU A 251 -3.49 -26.73 -33.59
CA LEU A 251 -3.19 -26.74 -35.04
C LEU A 251 -3.86 -25.56 -35.76
N TRP A 252 -4.99 -25.05 -35.23
CA TRP A 252 -5.65 -23.83 -35.66
C TRP A 252 -4.87 -22.55 -35.36
N GLN A 253 -4.21 -22.40 -34.21
CA GLN A 253 -3.30 -21.27 -33.95
C GLN A 253 -2.08 -21.31 -34.86
N TRP A 254 -1.54 -22.49 -35.15
CA TRP A 254 -0.48 -22.64 -36.16
C TRP A 254 -0.99 -22.32 -37.57
N LEU A 255 -2.16 -22.82 -37.97
CA LEU A 255 -2.75 -22.57 -39.28
C LEU A 255 -3.20 -21.11 -39.45
N LEU A 256 -3.65 -20.46 -38.38
CA LEU A 256 -3.92 -19.01 -38.32
C LEU A 256 -2.63 -18.17 -38.30
N SER A 257 -1.51 -18.71 -37.81
CA SER A 257 -0.20 -18.05 -37.93
C SER A 257 0.36 -18.10 -39.36
N LEU A 258 -0.10 -19.05 -40.17
CA LEU A 258 0.21 -19.16 -41.60
C LEU A 258 -0.72 -18.31 -42.47
N ALA A 259 -1.87 -17.91 -41.95
CA ALA A 259 -2.70 -16.92 -42.61
C ALA A 259 -2.01 -15.55 -42.49
N PRO A 260 -1.72 -14.83 -43.60
CA PRO A 260 -1.30 -13.44 -43.56
C PRO A 260 -2.54 -12.61 -43.19
N TRP A 261 -3.02 -12.75 -41.96
CA TRP A 261 -4.09 -11.93 -41.45
C TRP A 261 -3.49 -10.56 -41.16
N THR A 262 -3.51 -9.74 -42.21
CA THR A 262 -3.36 -8.29 -42.29
C THR A 262 -3.18 -7.53 -40.97
N GLN A 263 -2.11 -7.81 -40.23
CA GLN A 263 -1.31 -6.73 -39.72
C GLN A 263 -0.57 -6.23 -40.94
N GLN A 264 -0.93 -5.03 -41.40
CA GLN A 264 -0.11 -4.28 -42.34
C GLN A 264 1.27 -4.09 -41.70
N THR A 265 2.11 -5.11 -41.84
CA THR A 265 3.55 -4.98 -41.70
C THR A 265 3.94 -4.12 -42.87
N HIS A 266 3.99 -2.80 -42.64
CA HIS A 266 4.68 -1.91 -43.56
C HIS A 266 6.06 -2.53 -43.74
N CYS A 267 6.33 -3.06 -44.95
CA CYS A 267 7.60 -3.67 -45.29
C CYS A 267 8.67 -2.63 -44.99
N LYS A 268 9.41 -2.83 -43.90
CA LYS A 268 10.51 -1.96 -43.51
C LYS A 268 11.57 -2.12 -44.60
N ALA A 269 11.73 -1.12 -45.45
CA ALA A 269 12.85 -1.09 -46.37
C ALA A 269 14.14 -1.11 -45.53
N SER A 270 15.06 -2.02 -45.82
CA SER A 270 16.35 -2.10 -45.10
C SER A 270 17.22 -0.85 -45.30
N PHE A 271 16.91 -0.07 -46.33
CA PHE A 271 17.58 1.19 -46.67
C PHE A 271 16.53 2.21 -47.14
N GLY A 272 16.69 3.48 -46.75
CA GLY A 272 15.79 4.58 -47.12
C GLY A 272 15.20 5.33 -45.93
N PRO A 273 14.33 6.33 -46.16
CA PRO A 273 13.65 7.07 -45.09
C PRO A 273 12.71 6.14 -44.31
N LEU A 274 12.69 6.29 -42.98
CA LEU A 274 11.86 5.48 -42.07
C LEU A 274 10.36 5.57 -42.37
N VAL A 275 9.92 6.72 -42.88
CA VAL A 275 8.56 6.96 -43.33
C VAL A 275 8.59 7.00 -44.85
N SER A 276 7.78 6.16 -45.49
CA SER A 276 7.73 6.15 -46.96
C SER A 276 7.23 7.49 -47.50
N PRO A 277 7.84 8.06 -48.56
CA PRO A 277 7.38 9.32 -49.13
C PRO A 277 5.95 9.16 -49.68
N GLY A 278 5.03 10.01 -49.24
CA GLY A 278 3.62 9.92 -49.60
C GLY A 278 2.74 10.97 -48.90
N LEU A 279 1.47 11.05 -49.31
CA LEU A 279 0.49 11.92 -48.67
C LEU A 279 -0.14 11.21 -47.48
N TYR A 280 0.10 11.72 -46.29
CA TYR A 280 -0.48 11.20 -45.05
C TYR A 280 -1.60 12.11 -44.55
N ARG A 281 -2.75 11.53 -44.25
CA ARG A 281 -3.92 12.24 -43.71
C ARG A 281 -4.14 12.03 -42.21
N SER A 282 -3.43 11.08 -41.62
CA SER A 282 -3.50 10.77 -40.19
C SER A 282 -2.13 10.32 -39.68
N TYR A 283 -1.81 10.73 -38.46
CA TYR A 283 -0.58 10.33 -37.78
C TYR A 283 -0.54 8.82 -37.52
N ARG A 284 -1.70 8.18 -37.37
CA ARG A 284 -1.82 6.72 -37.25
C ARG A 284 -1.08 5.92 -38.33
N SER A 285 -0.92 6.45 -39.54
CA SER A 285 -0.20 5.79 -40.64
C SER A 285 1.32 6.03 -40.64
N ILE A 286 1.79 7.04 -39.91
CA ILE A 286 3.20 7.44 -39.83
C ILE A 286 3.89 6.77 -38.63
N TYR A 287 3.28 6.83 -37.45
CA TYR A 287 3.89 6.34 -36.20
C TYR A 287 4.27 4.84 -36.21
N PRO A 288 3.48 3.92 -36.83
CA PRO A 288 3.89 2.53 -36.97
C PRO A 288 5.15 2.35 -37.85
N GLN A 289 5.38 3.22 -38.84
CA GLN A 289 6.58 3.18 -39.68
C GLN A 289 7.82 3.64 -38.91
N LEU A 290 7.66 4.60 -37.98
CA LEU A 290 8.71 5.06 -37.07
C LEU A 290 9.04 4.06 -35.95
N ALA A 291 8.23 3.02 -35.74
CA ALA A 291 8.43 2.04 -34.68
C ALA A 291 9.57 1.06 -35.03
N ILE A 292 10.82 1.49 -34.79
CA ILE A 292 12.02 0.69 -35.05
C ILE A 292 12.19 -0.40 -33.99
N ILE A 293 12.13 -0.01 -32.72
CA ILE A 293 12.41 -0.86 -31.57
C ILE A 293 11.17 -1.70 -31.22
N THR A 294 11.37 -2.98 -30.94
CA THR A 294 10.30 -3.84 -30.41
C THR A 294 9.89 -3.33 -29.04
N ARG A 295 8.68 -2.80 -28.97
CA ARG A 295 8.06 -2.29 -27.74
C ARG A 295 7.60 -3.45 -26.87
N HIS A 296 7.84 -3.32 -25.56
CA HIS A 296 7.31 -4.26 -24.58
C HIS A 296 5.79 -4.26 -24.61
N VAL A 297 5.20 -5.46 -24.67
CA VAL A 297 3.76 -5.67 -24.60
C VAL A 297 3.49 -6.50 -23.35
N PRO A 298 2.73 -5.96 -22.38
CA PRO A 298 2.41 -6.71 -21.17
C PRO A 298 1.55 -7.91 -21.56
N THR A 299 2.07 -9.11 -21.36
CA THR A 299 1.32 -10.33 -21.61
C THR A 299 0.57 -10.73 -20.35
N PHE A 300 -0.76 -10.86 -20.44
CA PHE A 300 -1.60 -11.29 -19.32
C PHE A 300 -1.40 -12.77 -18.95
N GLN A 301 -0.75 -13.55 -19.83
CA GLN A 301 -0.54 -14.98 -19.68
C GLN A 301 0.94 -15.33 -19.88
N GLY A 302 1.53 -15.90 -18.84
CA GLY A 302 2.84 -16.51 -18.86
C GLY A 302 3.27 -16.81 -17.42
N PRO A 303 3.69 -18.05 -17.08
CA PRO A 303 4.29 -18.29 -15.78
C PRO A 303 5.49 -17.35 -15.62
N ALA A 304 5.74 -16.91 -14.38
CA ALA A 304 6.90 -16.07 -14.12
C ALA A 304 8.15 -16.75 -14.70
N LYS A 305 8.92 -16.03 -15.54
CA LYS A 305 10.12 -16.58 -16.18
C LYS A 305 11.11 -17.13 -15.15
N ARG A 306 11.06 -16.60 -13.92
CA ARG A 306 11.86 -17.01 -12.76
C ARG A 306 11.05 -16.84 -11.47
N LEU A 307 11.31 -17.72 -10.50
CA LEU A 307 10.77 -17.59 -9.15
C LEU A 307 11.42 -16.40 -8.44
N PRO A 308 10.65 -15.52 -7.77
CA PRO A 308 11.22 -14.42 -7.01
C PRO A 308 11.97 -14.97 -5.78
N GLN A 309 13.16 -14.42 -5.56
CA GLN A 309 14.05 -14.81 -4.46
C GLN A 309 13.99 -13.75 -3.35
N GLU A 310 14.34 -14.15 -2.13
CA GLU A 310 14.53 -13.18 -1.05
C GLU A 310 15.73 -12.27 -1.36
N PRO A 311 15.68 -10.97 -1.01
CA PRO A 311 14.60 -10.27 -0.30
C PRO A 311 13.48 -9.71 -1.21
N PHE A 312 13.65 -9.75 -2.54
CA PHE A 312 12.72 -9.19 -3.52
C PHE A 312 11.55 -10.14 -3.84
N ARG A 313 10.82 -10.53 -2.78
CA ARG A 313 9.61 -11.36 -2.84
C ARG A 313 8.48 -10.64 -2.09
N VAL A 314 7.26 -10.71 -2.62
CA VAL A 314 6.08 -10.15 -1.94
C VAL A 314 5.89 -10.87 -0.61
N HIS A 315 5.98 -10.11 0.49
CA HIS A 315 5.83 -10.62 1.85
C HIS A 315 4.53 -10.15 2.51
N TYR A 316 4.09 -8.93 2.23
CA TYR A 316 2.84 -8.38 2.77
C TYR A 316 1.83 -8.03 1.68
N HIS A 317 0.57 -8.35 1.96
CA HIS A 317 -0.58 -7.78 1.28
C HIS A 317 -1.20 -6.70 2.18
N VAL A 318 -1.50 -5.54 1.58
CA VAL A 318 -1.93 -4.36 2.31
C VAL A 318 -3.21 -3.78 1.72
N TRP A 319 -4.11 -3.35 2.60
CA TRP A 319 -5.38 -2.72 2.25
C TRP A 319 -5.51 -1.35 2.92
N LYS A 320 -6.02 -0.38 2.16
CA LYS A 320 -6.27 0.99 2.62
C LYS A 320 -7.37 1.04 3.69
N PRO A 321 -7.23 1.90 4.72
CA PRO A 321 -8.32 2.21 5.63
C PRO A 321 -9.43 2.99 4.92
N GLY A 322 -10.67 2.89 5.41
CA GLY A 322 -11.79 3.74 4.96
C GLY A 322 -12.56 3.27 3.72
N GLY A 323 -12.39 2.00 3.31
CA GLY A 323 -13.17 1.40 2.23
C GLY A 323 -14.28 0.46 2.72
N ALA A 324 -14.69 -0.47 1.85
CA ALA A 324 -15.58 -1.58 2.19
C ALA A 324 -15.08 -2.37 3.43
N PRO A 325 -15.99 -2.98 4.23
CA PRO A 325 -15.62 -3.69 5.45
C PRO A 325 -14.56 -4.77 5.19
N PHE A 326 -13.48 -4.74 5.96
CA PHE A 326 -12.38 -5.68 5.84
C PHE A 326 -12.72 -7.03 6.51
N SER A 327 -12.35 -8.14 5.85
CA SER A 327 -12.51 -9.50 6.37
C SER A 327 -11.21 -10.29 6.24
N LYS A 328 -10.74 -10.90 7.33
CA LYS A 328 -9.51 -11.72 7.35
C LYS A 328 -9.62 -13.06 6.63
N ARG A 329 -10.83 -13.64 6.63
CA ARG A 329 -11.08 -14.99 6.10
C ARG A 329 -11.15 -14.99 4.59
N ASN A 330 -11.81 -13.98 4.03
CA ASN A 330 -11.89 -13.77 2.59
C ASN A 330 -11.57 -12.29 2.31
N PRO A 331 -10.28 -11.92 2.32
CA PRO A 331 -9.89 -10.54 2.06
C PRO A 331 -10.14 -10.20 0.60
N ARG A 332 -10.49 -8.93 0.34
CA ARG A 332 -10.59 -8.39 -1.01
C ARG A 332 -9.23 -8.38 -1.70
N LYS A 333 -9.21 -8.07 -3.00
CA LYS A 333 -7.95 -7.82 -3.73
C LYS A 333 -7.09 -6.80 -2.97
N PRO A 334 -5.79 -7.08 -2.72
CA PRO A 334 -4.92 -6.16 -2.01
C PRO A 334 -4.70 -4.89 -2.83
N ASP A 335 -4.67 -3.75 -2.15
CA ASP A 335 -4.39 -2.44 -2.74
C ASP A 335 -2.90 -2.28 -3.03
N PHE A 336 -2.05 -2.81 -2.14
CA PHE A 336 -0.60 -2.86 -2.32
C PHE A 336 -0.06 -4.26 -2.02
N ARG A 337 0.93 -4.66 -2.80
CA ARG A 337 1.77 -5.84 -2.57
C ARG A 337 3.16 -5.35 -2.24
N ILE A 338 3.66 -5.72 -1.06
CA ILE A 338 4.90 -5.18 -0.52
C ILE A 338 5.95 -6.28 -0.41
N ALA A 339 7.08 -6.09 -1.07
CA ALA A 339 8.32 -6.80 -0.80
C ALA A 339 9.16 -5.99 0.20
N VAL A 340 9.92 -6.65 1.07
CA VAL A 340 10.74 -5.99 2.10
C VAL A 340 12.20 -6.29 1.81
N ALA A 341 13.02 -5.26 1.68
CA ALA A 341 14.46 -5.37 1.46
C ALA A 341 15.22 -4.51 2.48
N ASP A 342 16.21 -5.09 3.13
CA ASP A 342 17.14 -4.37 3.99
C ASP A 342 18.34 -3.90 3.16
N MET A 343 18.69 -2.63 3.22
CA MET A 343 19.85 -2.07 2.52
C MET A 343 21.19 -2.58 3.06
N SER A 344 21.22 -3.06 4.31
CA SER A 344 22.44 -3.59 4.93
C SER A 344 22.85 -4.92 4.32
N ASP A 345 21.86 -5.79 4.10
CA ASP A 345 22.07 -7.15 3.59
C ASP A 345 21.91 -7.23 2.07
N SER A 346 21.09 -6.35 1.49
CA SER A 346 20.78 -6.35 0.06
C SER A 346 21.10 -5.02 -0.62
N GLY A 347 21.68 -5.11 -1.82
CA GLY A 347 21.92 -3.94 -2.65
C GLY A 347 20.68 -3.49 -3.42
N LEU A 348 20.89 -2.58 -4.37
CA LEU A 348 19.83 -2.17 -5.30
C LEU A 348 19.31 -3.37 -6.11
N PRO A 349 17.98 -3.48 -6.32
CA PRO A 349 17.40 -4.58 -7.08
C PRO A 349 17.88 -4.56 -8.53
N THR A 350 18.31 -5.71 -9.03
CA THR A 350 18.67 -5.87 -10.45
C THR A 350 17.42 -5.92 -11.33
N LEU A 351 17.57 -5.62 -12.62
CA LEU A 351 16.45 -5.71 -13.57
C LEU A 351 15.80 -7.10 -13.58
N GLU A 352 16.60 -8.17 -13.47
CA GLU A 352 16.09 -9.55 -13.46
C GLU A 352 15.26 -9.85 -12.20
N GLN A 353 15.66 -9.33 -11.04
CA GLN A 353 14.92 -9.47 -9.79
C GLN A 353 13.59 -8.72 -9.84
N ILE A 354 13.59 -7.51 -10.40
CA ILE A 354 12.35 -6.71 -10.59
C ILE A 354 11.42 -7.40 -11.59
N ASP A 355 11.94 -7.93 -12.69
CA ASP A 355 11.15 -8.67 -13.68
C ASP A 355 10.51 -9.92 -13.06
N GLY A 356 11.26 -10.67 -12.25
CA GLY A 356 10.74 -11.82 -11.48
C GLY A 356 9.68 -11.41 -10.46
N LEU A 357 9.90 -10.31 -9.72
CA LEU A 357 8.96 -9.78 -8.73
C LEU A 357 7.66 -9.28 -9.38
N LEU A 358 7.74 -8.49 -10.45
CA LEU A 358 6.57 -8.03 -11.20
C LEU A 358 5.82 -9.22 -11.80
N SER A 359 6.53 -10.19 -12.37
CA SER A 359 5.93 -11.40 -12.95
C SER A 359 5.22 -12.28 -11.93
N SER A 360 5.65 -12.25 -10.66
CA SER A 360 4.98 -12.98 -9.57
C SER A 360 3.64 -12.36 -9.15
N THR A 361 3.35 -11.13 -9.59
CA THR A 361 2.10 -10.44 -9.25
C THR A 361 1.05 -10.57 -10.33
N PRO A 362 -0.23 -10.69 -9.95
CA PRO A 362 -1.31 -10.78 -10.92
C PRO A 362 -1.39 -9.49 -11.73
N ALA A 363 -1.75 -9.63 -13.01
CA ALA A 363 -2.00 -8.49 -13.87
C ALA A 363 -3.14 -7.62 -13.30
N ASP A 364 -2.85 -6.33 -13.15
CA ASP A 364 -3.75 -5.30 -12.69
C ASP A 364 -3.63 -4.10 -13.64
N GLY A 365 -4.23 -4.24 -14.82
CA GLY A 365 -4.28 -3.19 -15.82
C GLY A 365 -4.98 -1.93 -15.31
N PRO A 366 -4.72 -0.77 -15.93
CA PRO A 366 -5.47 0.44 -15.62
C PRO A 366 -6.98 0.20 -15.82
N GLY A 367 -7.77 0.40 -14.76
CA GLY A 367 -9.22 0.20 -14.79
C GLY A 367 -9.94 1.11 -15.79
N GLU A 368 -11.20 0.82 -16.06
CA GLU A 368 -12.02 1.54 -17.06
C GLU A 368 -12.06 3.06 -16.83
N GLU A 369 -12.07 3.48 -15.55
CA GLU A 369 -12.02 4.90 -15.18
C GLU A 369 -10.78 5.63 -15.70
N MET A 370 -9.63 4.93 -15.77
CA MET A 370 -8.37 5.48 -16.25
C MET A 370 -8.22 5.39 -17.76
N GLN A 371 -9.09 4.67 -18.47
CA GLN A 371 -9.05 4.54 -19.94
C GLN A 371 -9.55 5.80 -20.67
N GLN A 372 -10.03 6.80 -19.94
CA GLN A 372 -10.45 8.08 -20.50
C GLN A 372 -9.30 8.79 -21.25
N PRO A 373 -9.61 9.50 -22.36
CA PRO A 373 -8.62 10.30 -23.06
C PRO A 373 -8.08 11.40 -22.13
N GLY A 374 -6.75 11.57 -22.09
CA GLY A 374 -6.07 12.55 -21.23
C GLY A 374 -5.48 12.02 -19.92
N ARG A 375 -5.77 10.77 -19.52
CA ARG A 375 -5.19 10.14 -18.30
C ARG A 375 -3.95 9.28 -18.56
N LEU A 376 -3.21 9.57 -19.62
CA LEU A 376 -2.03 8.82 -20.06
C LEU A 376 -1.00 8.59 -18.93
N TYR A 377 -0.54 9.68 -18.30
CA TYR A 377 0.46 9.60 -17.24
C TYR A 377 -0.01 8.76 -16.04
N GLN A 378 -1.31 8.83 -15.72
CA GLN A 378 -1.90 8.04 -14.65
C GLN A 378 -1.88 6.53 -14.99
N ARG A 379 -2.20 6.16 -16.24
CA ARG A 379 -2.12 4.77 -16.72
C ARG A 379 -0.70 4.24 -16.72
N LEU A 380 0.26 5.03 -17.21
CA LEU A 380 1.67 4.66 -17.23
C LEU A 380 2.24 4.47 -15.81
N LYS A 381 1.89 5.36 -14.87
CA LYS A 381 2.29 5.25 -13.45
C LYS A 381 1.61 4.09 -12.74
N HIS A 382 0.39 3.74 -13.14
CA HIS A 382 -0.30 2.56 -12.60
C HIS A 382 0.39 1.27 -13.05
N GLY A 383 0.69 1.19 -14.36
CA GLY A 383 1.20 0.00 -15.02
C GLY A 383 0.16 -1.10 -15.17
N TYR A 384 0.56 -2.19 -15.83
CA TYR A 384 -0.22 -3.42 -15.94
C TYR A 384 0.08 -4.42 -14.83
N ARG A 385 1.24 -4.29 -14.20
CA ARG A 385 1.62 -4.96 -12.96
C ARG A 385 2.28 -3.93 -12.07
N ASN A 386 2.10 -4.06 -10.77
CA ASN A 386 2.66 -3.12 -9.82
C ASN A 386 3.03 -3.80 -8.50
N VAL A 387 4.16 -3.37 -7.94
CA VAL A 387 4.68 -3.84 -6.66
C VAL A 387 5.30 -2.66 -5.92
N VAL A 388 5.19 -2.66 -4.60
CA VAL A 388 5.90 -1.73 -3.74
C VAL A 388 7.04 -2.49 -3.07
N VAL A 389 8.24 -1.92 -3.08
CA VAL A 389 9.37 -2.42 -2.32
C VAL A 389 9.57 -1.47 -1.15
N ALA A 390 9.46 -2.00 0.06
CA ALA A 390 9.80 -1.31 1.28
C ALA A 390 11.29 -1.53 1.55
N ILE A 391 12.06 -0.46 1.44
CA ILE A 391 13.49 -0.41 1.64
C ILE A 391 13.74 0.07 3.07
N VAL A 392 14.38 -0.79 3.86
CA VAL A 392 14.70 -0.53 5.25
C VAL A 392 16.18 -0.19 5.35
N ASP A 393 16.51 0.95 5.95
CA ASP A 393 17.88 1.36 6.24
C ASP A 393 17.97 1.82 7.70
N ARG A 394 18.55 0.97 8.56
CA ARG A 394 18.77 1.25 10.00
C ARG A 394 17.53 1.82 10.73
N GLY A 395 16.35 1.29 10.42
CA GLY A 395 15.08 1.70 11.03
C GLY A 395 14.29 2.75 10.26
N LEU A 396 14.84 3.34 9.20
CA LEU A 396 14.10 4.17 8.26
C LEU A 396 13.45 3.28 7.20
N VAL A 397 12.14 3.45 6.99
CA VAL A 397 11.36 2.67 6.02
C VAL A 397 10.95 3.58 4.86
N ASN A 398 11.52 3.33 3.67
CA ASN A 398 11.18 4.02 2.44
C ASN A 398 10.39 3.11 1.49
N PHE A 399 9.34 3.64 0.86
CA PHE A 399 8.52 2.85 -0.07
C PHE A 399 8.78 3.28 -1.52
N MET A 400 9.22 2.36 -2.37
CA MET A 400 9.40 2.57 -3.80
C MET A 400 8.42 1.73 -4.60
N ARG A 401 7.72 2.35 -5.55
CA ARG A 401 6.76 1.64 -6.42
C ARG A 401 7.41 1.30 -7.76
N PHE A 402 7.39 0.02 -8.11
CA PHE A 402 7.75 -0.47 -9.43
C PHE A 402 6.49 -0.88 -10.19
N SER A 403 6.45 -0.55 -11.48
CA SER A 403 5.30 -0.87 -12.32
C SER A 403 5.74 -1.27 -13.72
N GLU A 404 5.11 -2.32 -14.26
CA GLU A 404 5.25 -2.73 -15.64
C GLU A 404 4.44 -1.79 -16.54
N ALA A 405 5.07 -0.73 -17.04
CA ALA A 405 4.44 0.24 -17.91
C ALA A 405 4.48 -0.22 -19.38
N ALA A 406 3.36 -0.09 -20.08
CA ALA A 406 3.25 -0.44 -21.49
C ALA A 406 3.23 0.81 -22.38
N PHE A 407 4.35 1.52 -22.45
CA PHE A 407 4.50 2.72 -23.30
C PHE A 407 4.08 2.47 -24.75
N GLY A 408 4.29 1.25 -25.23
CA GLY A 408 3.94 0.85 -26.58
C GLY A 408 2.44 0.73 -26.87
N GLN A 409 1.61 0.53 -25.85
CA GLN A 409 0.15 0.39 -25.98
C GLN A 409 -0.56 1.74 -25.98
N GLU A 410 0.09 2.78 -25.49
CA GLU A 410 -0.48 4.12 -25.41
C GLU A 410 -0.28 4.87 -26.73
N THR A 411 -1.38 5.11 -27.44
CA THR A 411 -1.38 5.74 -28.76
C THR A 411 -1.47 7.27 -28.65
N LEU A 412 -0.31 7.94 -28.69
CA LEU A 412 -0.25 9.41 -28.66
C LEU A 412 -0.97 10.08 -29.85
N PHE A 413 -0.91 9.44 -31.02
CA PHE A 413 -1.42 9.99 -32.28
C PHE A 413 -2.95 10.10 -32.35
N ASP A 414 -3.69 9.29 -31.59
CA ASP A 414 -5.15 9.33 -31.60
C ASP A 414 -5.68 10.68 -31.11
N GLY A 415 -4.98 11.32 -30.15
CA GLY A 415 -5.33 12.66 -29.68
C GLY A 415 -5.10 13.76 -30.72
N PHE A 416 -4.08 13.63 -31.56
CA PHE A 416 -3.79 14.59 -32.63
C PHE A 416 -4.76 14.43 -33.81
N ASP A 417 -5.03 13.19 -34.21
CA ASP A 417 -5.96 12.88 -35.30
C ASP A 417 -7.39 13.29 -34.93
N ALA A 418 -7.82 13.06 -33.68
CA ALA A 418 -9.15 13.45 -33.18
C ALA A 418 -9.37 14.97 -33.14
N LYS A 419 -8.34 15.75 -32.78
CA LYS A 419 -8.40 17.22 -32.80
C LYS A 419 -8.52 17.78 -34.22
N SER A 420 -7.92 17.12 -35.23
CA SER A 420 -8.02 17.56 -36.63
C SER A 420 -9.39 17.25 -37.27
N CYS A 421 -10.10 16.23 -36.77
CA CYS A 421 -11.41 15.81 -37.25
C CYS A 421 -12.60 16.47 -36.53
N ALA A 422 -12.39 17.11 -35.37
CA ALA A 422 -13.43 17.88 -34.72
C ALA A 422 -13.77 19.09 -35.61
N PRO A 423 -15.02 19.26 -36.09
CA PRO A 423 -15.38 20.42 -36.87
C PRO A 423 -15.14 21.63 -35.99
N GLN A 424 -14.17 22.45 -36.37
CA GLN A 424 -13.97 23.77 -35.82
C GLN A 424 -15.30 24.51 -36.02
N SER A 425 -16.13 24.54 -34.97
CA SER A 425 -17.38 25.28 -34.95
C SER A 425 -17.02 26.74 -35.12
N GLY A 426 -16.89 27.16 -36.38
CA GLY A 426 -16.66 28.53 -36.75
C GLY A 426 -17.79 29.33 -36.16
N LYS A 427 -17.50 30.08 -35.09
CA LYS A 427 -18.28 31.25 -34.70
C LYS A 427 -18.21 32.20 -35.89
N ARG A 428 -19.14 32.00 -36.82
CA ARG A 428 -19.37 32.87 -37.96
C ARG A 428 -19.77 34.21 -37.36
N SER A 429 -18.87 35.18 -37.48
CA SER A 429 -19.05 36.56 -37.11
C SER A 429 -20.35 37.08 -37.72
N GLY A 430 -21.33 37.39 -36.86
CA GLY A 430 -22.59 38.00 -37.26
C GLY A 430 -22.31 39.43 -37.73
N HIS A 431 -22.16 39.60 -39.03
CA HIS A 431 -22.08 40.91 -39.67
C HIS A 431 -23.45 41.58 -39.56
N GLY A 432 -23.51 42.64 -38.74
CA GLY A 432 -24.72 43.39 -38.47
C GLY A 432 -25.21 44.15 -39.70
N ALA A 433 -26.21 43.60 -40.40
CA ALA A 433 -27.02 44.34 -41.34
C ALA A 433 -28.16 45.05 -40.58
N ARG A 434 -27.92 46.27 -40.12
CA ARG A 434 -28.97 47.19 -39.64
C ARG A 434 -29.81 47.66 -40.84
N GLY A 435 -30.85 46.88 -41.15
CA GLY A 435 -31.95 47.29 -42.02
C GLY A 435 -32.96 48.15 -41.26
N ARG A 436 -33.18 49.36 -41.76
CA ARG A 436 -34.20 50.34 -41.35
C ARG A 436 -35.61 49.72 -41.29
N GLY A 437 -36.33 49.99 -40.21
CA GLY A 437 -37.77 49.82 -40.11
C GLY A 437 -38.39 50.91 -39.23
N ARG A 438 -38.84 52.00 -39.86
CA ARG A 438 -39.68 53.07 -39.28
C ARG A 438 -41.13 52.57 -39.15
N GLY A 439 -41.79 52.91 -38.05
CA GLY A 439 -43.26 52.93 -37.93
C GLY A 439 -43.70 52.83 -36.46
N ARG A 440 -44.04 53.95 -35.79
CA ARG A 440 -45.43 54.40 -35.50
C ARG A 440 -46.30 53.26 -34.95
N GLY A 441 -46.88 53.27 -33.75
CA GLY A 441 -47.16 54.31 -32.77
C GLY A 441 -48.48 53.97 -32.06
N ARG A 442 -48.63 54.48 -30.83
CA ARG A 442 -49.87 54.71 -30.04
C ARG A 442 -50.61 53.53 -29.37
N GLY A 443 -50.85 53.75 -28.06
CA GLY A 443 -52.15 53.50 -27.40
C GLY A 443 -52.09 52.52 -26.22
N ARG A 444 -51.92 52.98 -24.97
CA ARG A 444 -52.95 53.35 -23.95
C ARG A 444 -53.77 52.17 -23.36
N GLY A 445 -53.76 52.07 -22.02
CA GLY A 445 -54.82 51.48 -21.18
C GLY A 445 -54.28 50.49 -20.12
N ARG A 446 -54.22 50.86 -18.83
CA ARG A 446 -55.18 50.48 -17.75
C ARG A 446 -55.41 48.96 -17.67
N GLY A 447 -55.22 48.21 -16.57
CA GLY A 447 -55.20 48.47 -15.13
C GLY A 447 -56.02 47.37 -14.43
N ARG A 448 -55.59 46.92 -13.23
CA ARG A 448 -56.24 45.94 -12.31
C ARG A 448 -56.32 44.48 -12.82
N LYS A 449 -56.17 43.42 -12.03
CA LYS A 449 -56.26 43.21 -10.57
C LYS A 449 -55.04 42.48 -10.05
#